data_AF-A0A7S0P660-F1
#
_entry.id   AF-A0A7S0P660-F1
#
_cell.length_a   1.000
_cell.length_b   1.000
_cell.length_c   1.000
_cell.angle_alpha   90.00
_cell.angle_beta   90.00
_cell.angle_gamma   90.00
#
_symmetry.space_group_name_H-M   'P 1'
#
loop_
_entity.id
_entity.type
_entity.pdbx_description
1 polymer ?
#
loop_
_entity_poly.entity_id
_entity_poly.type
_entity_poly.pdbx_seq_one_letter_code
_entity_poly.pdbx_strand_id
1 'polypeptide(L)'
;MAPVSRAYSVGTRLCVNDAFRSPLLGAFAVSGTLQAGTLAVGDKLLLMPGAEVLHVKALQSRGVPVGSVTAGDHVELGLASVPHDGSAIGSG
;
A
#
# COMPACT_ATOMS: atom_id res chain seq x y z
N MET A 1 -13.97 28.09 -9.23
CA MET A 1 -13.07 27.12 -8.57
C MET A 1 -13.52 25.73 -8.98
N ALA A 2 -12.93 25.14 -10.02
CA ALA A 2 -13.30 23.80 -10.48
C ALA A 2 -12.84 22.77 -9.43
N PRO A 3 -13.63 21.74 -9.12
CA PRO A 3 -13.17 20.66 -8.24
C PRO A 3 -11.94 20.04 -8.91
N VAL A 4 -10.80 20.05 -8.22
CA VAL A 4 -9.58 19.37 -8.67
C VAL A 4 -10.00 17.95 -9.03
N SER A 5 -9.99 17.66 -10.33
CA SER A 5 -10.40 16.38 -10.87
C SER A 5 -9.38 15.38 -10.37
N ARG A 6 -9.67 14.77 -9.21
CA ARG A 6 -8.81 13.77 -8.60
C ARG A 6 -8.64 12.69 -9.65
N ALA A 7 -7.43 12.55 -10.14
CA ALA A 7 -7.09 11.64 -11.22
C ALA A 7 -7.42 10.21 -10.78
N TYR A 8 -8.65 9.78 -10.98
CA TYR A 8 -9.10 8.39 -10.81
C TYR A 8 -8.52 7.48 -11.90
N SER A 9 -7.76 8.04 -12.85
CA SER A 9 -7.15 7.36 -14.00
C SER A 9 -5.63 7.49 -14.07
N VAL A 10 -4.96 7.94 -13.00
CA VAL A 10 -3.49 7.84 -12.89
C VAL A 10 -3.16 6.60 -12.07
N GLY A 11 -2.25 5.76 -12.58
CA GLY A 11 -1.88 4.51 -11.91
C GLY A 11 -1.54 4.73 -10.43
N THR A 12 -2.07 3.87 -9.57
CA THR A 12 -1.92 4.00 -8.12
C THR A 12 -0.45 4.04 -7.74
N ARG A 13 -0.03 5.15 -7.10
CA ARG A 13 1.34 5.31 -6.59
C ARG A 13 1.29 5.36 -5.08
N LEU A 14 1.93 4.39 -4.45
CA LEU A 14 2.13 4.31 -3.02
C LEU A 14 3.62 4.51 -2.72
N CYS A 15 3.96 5.52 -1.95
CA CYS A 15 5.31 5.65 -1.40
C CYS A 15 5.37 4.85 -0.10
N VAL A 16 6.18 3.79 -0.08
CA VAL A 16 6.46 3.00 1.11
C VAL A 16 7.43 3.78 1.99
N ASN A 17 7.04 4.05 3.23
CA ASN A 17 7.91 4.68 4.22
C ASN A 17 8.64 3.61 5.03
N ASP A 18 7.89 2.68 5.63
CA ASP A 18 8.43 1.57 6.41
C ASP A 18 7.72 0.28 6.06
N ALA A 19 8.39 -0.84 6.32
CA ALA A 19 7.77 -2.16 6.28
C ALA A 19 8.24 -2.95 7.48
N PHE A 20 7.29 -3.56 8.15
CA PHE A 20 7.48 -4.24 9.41
C PHE A 20 6.64 -5.51 9.43
N ARG A 21 7.05 -6.51 10.21
CA ARG A 21 6.24 -7.71 10.38
C ARG A 21 5.24 -7.48 11.50
N SER A 22 3.94 -7.52 11.19
CA SER A 22 2.88 -7.34 12.19
C SER A 22 1.85 -8.46 12.13
N PRO A 23 1.88 -9.43 13.07
CA PRO A 23 0.98 -10.59 13.03
C PRO A 23 -0.53 -10.22 13.05
N LEU A 24 -0.84 -8.98 13.44
CA LEU A 24 -2.19 -8.40 13.41
C LEU A 24 -2.70 -8.09 12.00
N LEU A 25 -1.82 -7.68 11.08
CA LEU A 25 -2.16 -7.30 9.69
C LEU A 25 -1.71 -8.36 8.67
N GLY A 26 -0.77 -9.22 9.03
CA GLY A 26 -0.23 -10.29 8.19
C GLY A 26 1.17 -10.74 8.64
N ALA A 27 1.84 -11.59 7.86
CA ALA A 27 3.26 -11.86 8.12
C ALA A 27 4.13 -10.61 7.87
N PHE A 28 3.64 -9.69 7.03
CA PHE A 28 4.34 -8.50 6.58
C PHE A 28 3.34 -7.36 6.40
N ALA A 29 3.67 -6.18 6.93
CA ALA A 29 2.90 -4.97 6.74
C ALA A 29 3.78 -3.83 6.26
N VAL A 30 3.19 -2.91 5.51
CA VAL A 30 3.88 -1.81 4.85
C VAL A 30 3.13 -0.53 5.14
N SER A 31 3.77 0.45 5.77
CA SER A 31 3.22 1.78 5.96
C SER A 31 3.65 2.68 4.80
N GLY A 32 2.72 3.50 4.34
CA GLY A 32 3.00 4.43 3.26
C GLY A 32 1.89 5.45 3.06
N THR A 33 2.19 6.43 2.23
CA THR A 33 1.22 7.45 1.84
C THR A 33 0.83 7.25 0.39
N LEU A 34 -0.48 7.19 0.14
CA LEU A 34 -0.99 7.06 -1.22
C LEU A 34 -0.83 8.41 -1.94
N GLN A 35 0.10 8.50 -2.88
CA GLN A 35 0.36 9.72 -3.65
C GLN A 35 -0.75 9.96 -4.68
N ALA A 36 -1.23 8.89 -5.32
CA ALA A 36 -2.26 8.97 -6.35
C ALA A 36 -3.02 7.65 -6.48
N GLY A 37 -4.27 7.71 -6.95
CA GLY A 37 -5.15 6.56 -7.14
C GLY A 37 -5.94 6.16 -5.90
N THR A 38 -6.39 4.91 -5.91
CA THR A 38 -7.12 4.27 -4.82
C THR A 38 -6.58 2.87 -4.61
N LEU A 39 -6.62 2.40 -3.37
CA LEU A 39 -6.16 1.06 -3.01
C LEU A 39 -7.20 0.38 -2.12
N ALA A 40 -7.48 -0.89 -2.39
CA ALA A 40 -8.48 -1.66 -1.67
C ALA A 40 -7.94 -3.02 -1.20
N VAL A 41 -8.58 -3.59 -0.18
CA VAL A 41 -8.28 -4.95 0.28
C VAL A 41 -8.60 -5.93 -0.85
N GLY A 42 -7.69 -6.88 -1.10
CA GLY A 42 -7.78 -7.83 -2.21
C GLY A 42 -7.12 -7.35 -3.50
N ASP A 43 -6.68 -6.08 -3.56
CA ASP A 43 -5.97 -5.54 -4.71
C ASP A 43 -4.54 -6.10 -4.81
N LYS A 44 -3.96 -5.97 -6.00
CA LYS A 44 -2.61 -6.47 -6.32
C LYS A 44 -1.68 -5.30 -6.56
N LEU A 45 -0.67 -5.18 -5.71
CA LEU A 45 0.36 -4.17 -5.85
C LEU A 45 1.59 -4.76 -6.53
N LEU A 46 2.23 -3.98 -7.39
CA LEU A 46 3.52 -4.33 -7.97
C LEU A 46 4.62 -3.62 -7.17
N LEU A 47 5.43 -4.39 -6.47
CA LEU A 47 6.62 -3.90 -5.79
C LEU A 47 7.76 -3.73 -6.78
N MET A 48 8.35 -2.54 -6.83
CA MET A 48 9.52 -2.24 -7.66
C MET A 48 10.75 -2.04 -6.77
N PRO A 49 11.97 -2.34 -7.26
CA PRO A 49 12.32 -2.75 -8.63
C PRO A 49 12.10 -4.23 -8.96
N GLY A 50 11.82 -5.09 -7.97
CA GLY A 50 11.72 -6.55 -8.16
C GLY A 50 10.54 -7.03 -9.03
N ALA A 51 9.65 -6.12 -9.46
CA ALA A 51 8.43 -6.40 -10.21
C ALA A 51 7.59 -7.52 -9.57
N GLU A 52 7.56 -7.56 -8.24
CA GLU A 52 6.90 -8.62 -7.50
C GLU A 52 5.45 -8.25 -7.21
N VAL A 53 4.53 -9.18 -7.47
CA VAL A 53 3.10 -8.96 -7.26
C VAL A 53 2.74 -9.35 -5.83
N LEU A 54 2.28 -8.38 -5.06
CA LEU A 54 1.87 -8.51 -3.68
C LEU A 54 0.36 -8.41 -3.57
N HIS A 55 -0.26 -9.28 -2.77
CA HIS A 55 -1.69 -9.22 -2.47
C HIS A 55 -1.95 -8.52 -1.13
N VAL A 56 -2.81 -7.51 -1.17
CA VAL A 56 -3.27 -6.80 0.02
C VAL A 56 -4.30 -7.67 0.75
N LYS A 57 -3.96 -8.22 1.92
CA LYS A 57 -4.94 -8.93 2.78
C LYS A 57 -5.69 -7.99 3.71
N ALA A 58 -5.03 -6.95 4.18
CA ALA A 58 -5.57 -6.02 5.14
C ALA A 58 -5.14 -4.61 4.81
N LEU A 59 -5.98 -3.64 5.14
CA LEU A 59 -5.69 -2.21 5.03
C LEU A 59 -6.11 -1.55 6.33
N GLN A 60 -5.25 -0.68 6.85
CA GLN A 60 -5.58 0.22 7.95
C GLN A 60 -5.30 1.64 7.52
N SER A 61 -6.23 2.55 7.78
CA SER A 61 -5.97 3.98 7.71
C SER A 61 -5.92 4.51 9.13
N ARG A 62 -4.79 5.14 9.47
CA ARG A 62 -4.62 5.82 10.77
C ARG A 62 -4.96 4.94 11.99
N GLY A 63 -4.57 3.66 11.95
CA GLY A 63 -4.84 2.68 12.99
C GLY A 63 -6.23 2.01 12.95
N VAL A 64 -7.08 2.33 11.97
CA VAL A 64 -8.43 1.77 11.84
C VAL A 64 -8.53 0.86 10.60
N PRO A 65 -9.08 -0.36 10.72
CA PRO A 65 -9.33 -1.24 9.56
C PRO A 65 -10.30 -0.60 8.57
N VAL A 66 -9.86 -0.48 7.33
CA VAL A 66 -10.64 0.07 6.23
C VAL A 66 -10.61 -0.87 5.03
N GLY A 67 -11.67 -0.87 4.23
CA GLY A 67 -11.72 -1.68 2.99
C GLY A 67 -10.99 -1.04 1.82
N SER A 68 -10.86 0.29 1.83
CA SER A 68 -10.26 1.07 0.74
C SER A 68 -9.78 2.43 1.22
N VAL A 69 -8.70 2.93 0.60
CA VAL A 69 -8.14 4.26 0.82
C VAL A 69 -7.97 5.02 -0.49
N THR A 70 -7.94 6.34 -0.39
CA THR A 70 -7.79 7.26 -1.52
C THR A 70 -6.51 8.07 -1.40
N ALA A 71 -6.04 8.63 -2.52
CA ALA A 71 -4.85 9.48 -2.54
C ALA A 71 -4.90 10.61 -1.49
N GLY A 72 -3.79 10.81 -0.79
CA GLY A 72 -3.60 11.81 0.26
C GLY A 72 -3.67 11.26 1.68
N ASP A 73 -4.01 9.99 1.88
CA ASP A 73 -4.14 9.37 3.20
C ASP A 73 -2.99 8.41 3.52
N HIS A 74 -2.63 8.33 4.81
CA HIS A 74 -1.62 7.40 5.30
C HIS A 74 -2.26 6.04 5.57
N VAL A 75 -1.74 5.03 4.90
CA VAL A 75 -2.28 3.67 4.93
C VAL A 75 -1.21 2.66 5.32
N GLU A 76 -1.61 1.67 6.10
CA GLU A 76 -0.82 0.50 6.45
C GLU A 76 -1.42 -0.72 5.77
N LEU A 77 -0.63 -1.37 4.93
CA LEU A 77 -1.02 -2.47 4.07
C LEU A 77 -0.52 -3.77 4.68
N GLY A 78 -1.40 -4.70 5.02
CA GLY A 78 -1.02 -6.07 5.37
C GLY A 78 -0.91 -6.93 4.13
N LEU A 79 0.26 -7.52 3.88
CA LEU A 79 0.53 -8.39 2.75
C LEU A 79 0.31 -9.87 3.11
N ALA A 80 -0.25 -10.62 2.15
CA ALA A 80 -0.43 -12.07 2.29
C ALA A 80 0.89 -12.84 2.24
N SER A 81 1.79 -12.35 1.39
CA SER A 81 3.02 -13.02 1.02
C SER A 81 4.18 -12.07 1.24
N VAL A 82 5.26 -12.62 1.78
CA VAL A 82 6.51 -11.89 1.97
C VAL A 82 7.23 -11.89 0.62
N PRO A 83 7.78 -10.76 0.16
CA PRO A 83 8.58 -10.76 -1.05
C PRO A 83 9.81 -11.67 -0.88
N HIS A 84 10.14 -12.46 -1.90
CA HIS A 84 11.20 -13.46 -1.82
C HIS A 84 12.59 -12.85 -1.59
N ASP A 85 12.79 -11.61 -2.04
CA ASP A 85 14.09 -10.91 -1.98
C ASP A 85 14.26 -10.02 -0.73
N GLY A 86 13.24 -9.91 0.13
CA GLY A 86 13.29 -9.02 1.30
C GLY A 86 13.35 -7.51 0.98
N SER A 87 13.40 -7.15 -0.31
CA SER A 87 13.53 -5.78 -0.85
C SER A 87 12.20 -5.01 -0.89
N ALA A 88 11.39 -5.09 0.18
CA ALA A 88 10.09 -4.42 0.24
C ALA A 88 10.18 -2.95 0.65
N ILE A 89 11.30 -2.55 1.25
CA ILE A 89 11.56 -1.24 1.80
C ILE A 89 12.86 -0.74 1.22
N GLY A 90 12.85 0.52 0.77
CA GLY A 90 14.02 1.23 0.27
C GLY A 90 15.22 0.92 1.16
N SER A 91 16.08 0.05 0.66
CA SER A 91 17.32 -0.31 1.31
C SER A 91 18.26 0.86 1.08
N GLY A 92 18.34 1.72 2.09
CA GLY A 92 19.42 2.68 2.30
C GLY A 92 20.17 2.28 3.55
#